data_AF-A0A6L5EHN1-F1
#
_entry.id   AF-A0A6L5EHN1-F1
#
_cell.length_a   1.000
_cell.length_b   1.000
_cell.length_c   1.000
_cell.angle_alpha   90.00
_cell.angle_beta   90.00
_cell.angle_gamma   90.00
#
_symmetry.space_group_name_H-M   'P 1'
#
loop_
_entity.id
_entity.type
_entity.pdbx_description
1 polymer ?
#
loop_
_entity_poly.entity_id
_entity_poly.type
_entity_poly.pdbx_seq_one_letter_code
_entity_poly.pdbx_strand_id
1 'polypeptide(L)'
;EITKKAIQEAFSQPGELDIDRVNAQQARRFLDRVVGYMVSPLLWAKIARGLSAGRVQSVAVKLVVEREREIRAFIPEEYWEIHADLGTAKNAK
;
A
#
# COMPACT_ATOMS: atom_id res chain seq x y z
N GLU A 1 -19.39 -12.35 6.00
CA GLU A 1 -18.71 -13.66 6.01
C GLU A 1 -19.43 -14.62 5.08
N ILE A 2 -18.77 -15.69 4.61
CA ILE A 2 -19.39 -16.67 3.70
C ILE A 2 -19.66 -17.96 4.48
N THR A 3 -20.72 -17.95 5.31
CA THR A 3 -21.16 -19.10 6.13
C THR A 3 -22.58 -19.51 5.74
N LYS A 4 -22.95 -20.79 5.96
CA LYS A 4 -24.31 -21.29 5.66
C LYS A 4 -25.39 -20.42 6.31
N LYS A 5 -25.18 -20.05 7.57
CA LYS A 5 -26.09 -19.20 8.35
C LYS A 5 -26.19 -17.79 7.75
N ALA A 6 -25.06 -17.13 7.48
CA ALA A 6 -25.05 -15.77 6.93
C ALA A 6 -25.69 -15.69 5.53
N ILE A 7 -25.53 -16.73 4.70
CA ILE A 7 -26.19 -16.78 3.38
C ILE A 7 -27.70 -16.90 3.54
N GLN A 8 -28.18 -17.81 4.40
CA GLN A 8 -29.63 -17.98 4.63
C GLN A 8 -30.27 -16.70 5.21
N GLU A 9 -29.57 -16.00 6.09
CA GLU A 9 -30.01 -14.70 6.63
C GLU A 9 -29.99 -13.59 5.56
N ALA A 10 -28.99 -13.54 4.68
CA ALA A 10 -28.94 -12.54 3.60
C ALA A 10 -30.08 -12.70 2.58
N PHE A 11 -30.55 -13.93 2.34
CA PHE A 11 -31.71 -14.17 1.47
C PHE A 11 -33.06 -13.90 2.17
N SER A 12 -33.12 -13.95 3.50
CA SER A 12 -34.37 -13.65 4.23
C SER A 12 -34.69 -12.14 4.23
N GLN A 13 -33.67 -11.29 4.12
CA GLN A 13 -33.79 -9.84 4.02
C GLN A 13 -32.82 -9.29 2.96
N PRO A 14 -33.18 -9.32 1.66
CA PRO A 14 -32.32 -8.78 0.63
C PRO A 14 -32.15 -7.26 0.80
N GLY A 15 -30.90 -6.80 0.75
CA GLY A 15 -30.60 -5.38 0.75
C GLY A 15 -30.93 -4.72 -0.59
N GLU A 16 -31.24 -3.43 -0.56
CA GLU A 16 -31.38 -2.62 -1.76
C GLU A 16 -30.03 -2.20 -2.33
N LEU A 17 -30.03 -1.81 -3.60
CA LEU A 17 -28.84 -1.28 -4.25
C LEU A 17 -28.48 0.10 -3.67
N ASP A 18 -27.35 0.16 -2.98
CA ASP A 18 -26.77 1.40 -2.49
C ASP A 18 -26.16 2.20 -3.66
N ILE A 19 -26.87 3.23 -4.11
CA ILE A 19 -26.47 4.09 -5.23
C ILE A 19 -25.23 4.92 -4.89
N ASP A 20 -25.02 5.29 -3.64
CA ASP A 20 -23.83 6.07 -3.24
C ASP A 20 -22.56 5.22 -3.38
N ARG A 21 -22.62 3.94 -3.04
CA ARG A 21 -21.51 2.99 -3.31
C ARG A 21 -21.22 2.84 -4.79
N VAL A 22 -22.25 2.77 -5.64
CA VAL A 22 -22.09 2.70 -7.09
C VAL A 22 -21.41 3.96 -7.61
N ASN A 23 -21.88 5.14 -7.20
CA ASN A 23 -21.32 6.42 -7.60
C ASN A 23 -19.87 6.59 -7.13
N ALA A 24 -19.54 6.17 -5.91
CA ALA A 24 -18.18 6.18 -5.41
C ALA A 24 -17.23 5.30 -6.25
N GLN A 25 -17.70 4.11 -6.66
CA GLN A 25 -16.94 3.21 -7.53
C GLN A 25 -16.71 3.83 -8.91
N GLN A 26 -17.75 4.43 -9.50
CA GLN A 26 -17.68 5.08 -10.79
C GLN A 26 -16.72 6.28 -10.76
N ALA A 27 -16.80 7.11 -9.72
CA ALA A 27 -15.90 8.24 -9.52
C ALA A 27 -14.44 7.79 -9.44
N ARG A 28 -14.15 6.74 -8.66
CA ARG A 28 -12.80 6.16 -8.59
C ARG A 28 -12.32 5.66 -9.96
N ARG A 29 -13.16 4.92 -10.68
CA ARG A 29 -12.83 4.39 -12.02
C ARG A 29 -12.57 5.50 -13.03
N PHE A 30 -13.37 6.56 -13.00
CA PHE A 30 -13.18 7.74 -13.83
C PHE A 30 -11.83 8.40 -13.52
N LEU A 31 -11.56 8.65 -12.24
CA LEU A 31 -10.35 9.33 -11.81
C LEU A 31 -9.08 8.53 -12.13
N ASP A 32 -9.09 7.21 -11.92
CA ASP A 32 -7.94 6.36 -12.28
C ASP A 32 -7.70 6.36 -13.81
N ARG A 33 -8.77 6.44 -14.62
CA ARG A 33 -8.67 6.55 -16.09
C ARG A 33 -8.12 7.90 -16.55
N VAL A 34 -8.56 9.00 -15.94
CA VAL A 34 -8.04 10.35 -16.25
C VAL A 34 -6.54 10.42 -15.99
N VAL A 35 -6.10 9.95 -14.82
CA VAL A 35 -4.66 9.94 -14.48
C VAL A 35 -3.88 9.05 -15.44
N GLY A 36 -4.36 7.83 -15.71
CA GLY A 36 -3.72 6.91 -16.64
C GLY A 36 -3.56 7.48 -18.04
N TYR A 37 -4.63 8.02 -18.63
CA TYR A 37 -4.63 8.48 -20.02
C TYR A 37 -3.96 9.84 -20.21
N MET A 38 -4.02 10.74 -19.24
CA MET A 38 -3.40 12.05 -19.37
C MET A 38 -1.90 12.04 -19.03
N VAL A 39 -1.48 11.23 -18.06
CA VAL A 39 -0.09 11.28 -17.55
C VAL A 39 0.82 10.29 -18.29
N SER A 40 0.32 9.13 -18.72
CA SER A 40 1.15 8.13 -19.41
C SER A 40 1.79 8.63 -20.72
N PRO A 41 1.10 9.43 -21.58
CA PRO A 41 1.73 10.00 -22.78
C PRO A 41 2.94 10.88 -22.47
N LEU A 42 2.91 11.61 -21.34
CA LEU A 42 4.05 12.42 -20.90
C LEU A 42 5.24 11.55 -20.52
N LEU A 43 5.01 10.42 -19.85
CA LEU A 43 6.06 9.46 -19.52
C LEU A 43 6.70 8.84 -20.76
N TRP A 44 5.90 8.56 -21.80
CA TRP A 44 6.43 8.06 -23.07
C TRP A 44 7.30 9.09 -23.79
N ALA A 45 6.88 10.36 -23.75
CA ALA A 45 7.61 11.45 -24.39
C ALA A 45 8.91 11.81 -23.66
N LYS A 46 8.99 11.60 -22.34
CA LYS A 46 10.10 12.09 -21.51
C LYS A 46 11.00 11.01 -20.92
N ILE A 47 10.54 9.77 -20.81
CA ILE A 47 11.27 8.70 -20.13
C ILE A 47 11.41 7.49 -21.04
N ALA A 48 10.33 6.71 -21.23
CA ALA A 48 10.35 5.52 -22.06
C ALA A 48 8.93 5.12 -22.48
N ARG A 49 8.82 4.55 -23.69
CA ARG A 49 7.55 3.98 -24.17
C ARG A 49 7.13 2.80 -23.29
N GLY A 50 5.82 2.62 -23.13
CA GLY A 50 5.24 1.52 -22.34
C GLY A 50 5.14 1.76 -20.84
N LEU A 51 5.62 2.90 -20.34
CA LEU A 51 5.44 3.30 -18.95
C LEU A 51 4.00 3.75 -18.67
N SER A 52 3.52 3.52 -17.46
CA SER A 52 2.21 3.97 -17.02
C SER A 52 2.33 4.83 -15.76
N ALA A 53 1.44 5.81 -15.66
CA ALA A 53 1.23 6.57 -14.44
C ALA A 53 -0.09 6.14 -13.81
N GLY A 54 -0.06 5.95 -12.50
CA GLY A 54 -1.24 5.59 -11.72
C GLY A 54 -1.28 6.43 -10.45
N ARG A 55 -2.45 6.95 -10.10
CA ARG A 55 -2.61 7.85 -8.95
C ARG A 55 -1.98 7.29 -7.67
N VAL A 56 -2.19 6.01 -7.38
CA VAL A 56 -1.66 5.36 -6.17
C VAL A 56 -0.28 4.76 -6.41
N GLN A 57 -0.06 4.12 -7.56
CA GLN A 57 1.21 3.45 -7.88
C GLN A 57 2.38 4.42 -7.91
N SER A 58 2.22 5.60 -8.51
CA SER A 58 3.29 6.60 -8.59
C SER A 58 3.68 7.15 -7.21
N VAL A 59 2.73 7.29 -6.28
CA VAL A 59 3.02 7.70 -4.89
C VAL A 59 3.73 6.58 -4.14
N ALA A 60 3.31 5.32 -4.30
CA ALA A 60 3.99 4.19 -3.68
C ALA A 60 5.45 4.07 -4.15
N VAL A 61 5.69 4.21 -5.47
CA VAL A 61 7.05 4.24 -6.02
C VAL A 61 7.86 5.41 -5.44
N LYS A 62 7.24 6.60 -5.31
CA LYS A 62 7.90 7.75 -4.69
C LYS A 62 8.38 7.43 -3.26
N LEU A 63 7.54 6.83 -2.41
CA LEU A 63 7.91 6.48 -1.04
C LEU A 63 9.10 5.51 -0.98
N VAL A 64 9.12 4.51 -1.86
CA VAL A 64 10.25 3.57 -1.96
C VAL A 64 11.53 4.28 -2.39
N VAL A 65 11.44 5.14 -3.41
CA VAL A 65 12.59 5.92 -3.91
C VAL A 65 13.10 6.90 -2.86
N GLU A 66 12.22 7.50 -2.06
CA GLU A 66 12.61 8.39 -0.96
C GLU A 66 13.39 7.63 0.13
N ARG A 67 12.89 6.47 0.57
CA ARG A 67 13.61 5.61 1.51
C ARG A 67 14.97 5.16 0.96
N GLU A 68 15.03 4.76 -0.30
CA GLU A 68 16.29 4.35 -0.93
C GLU A 68 17.31 5.51 -0.98
N ARG A 69 16.85 6.75 -1.17
CA ARG A 69 17.72 7.94 -1.09
C ARG A 69 18.24 8.17 0.32
N GLU A 70 17.41 7.98 1.35
CA GLU A 70 17.84 8.06 2.76
C GLU A 70 18.92 7.01 3.05
N ILE A 71 18.72 5.76 2.62
CA ILE A 71 19.70 4.67 2.79
C ILE A 71 21.02 5.01 2.09
N ARG A 72 20.98 5.52 0.86
CA ARG A 72 22.20 5.90 0.11
C ARG A 72 22.94 7.09 0.71
N ALA A 73 22.22 7.98 1.40
CA ALA A 73 22.80 9.14 2.07
C ALA A 73 23.29 8.81 3.50
N PHE A 74 22.93 7.64 4.04
CA PHE A 74 23.33 7.22 5.37
C PHE A 74 24.84 6.92 5.42
N ILE A 75 25.54 7.61 6.31
CA ILE A 75 26.96 7.36 6.63
C ILE A 75 26.96 6.65 7.99
N PRO A 76 27.33 5.35 8.05
CA PRO A 76 27.32 4.61 9.31
C PRO A 76 28.41 5.13 10.25
N GLU A 77 28.05 5.23 11.54
CA GLU A 77 28.97 5.55 12.61
C GLU A 77 29.26 4.29 13.44
N GLU A 78 30.53 4.04 13.74
CA GLU A 78 30.94 2.88 14.52
C GLU A 78 30.59 3.08 16.01
N TYR A 79 30.01 2.05 16.62
CA TYR A 79 29.75 2.02 18.05
C TYR A 79 29.89 0.60 18.59
N TRP A 80 30.09 0.48 19.91
CA TRP A 80 30.28 -0.78 20.61
C TRP A 80 29.20 -0.96 21.68
N GLU A 81 28.60 -2.15 21.72
CA GLU A 81 27.68 -2.56 22.78
C GLU A 81 28.35 -3.62 23.66
N ILE A 82 28.19 -3.49 24.97
CA ILE A 82 28.67 -4.49 25.94
C ILE A 82 27.44 -5.19 26.53
N HIS A 83 27.32 -6.48 26.26
CA HIS A 83 26.27 -7.34 26.80
C HIS A 83 26.83 -8.16 27.96
N ALA A 84 26.10 -8.26 29.08
CA ALA A 84 26.50 -9.02 30.26
C ALA A 84 25.33 -9.82 30.83
N ASP A 85 25.53 -11.13 31.01
CA ASP A 85 24.60 -12.00 31.71
C ASP A 85 24.82 -11.89 33.22
N LEU A 86 23.94 -11.16 33.90
CA LEU A 86 24.01 -10.91 35.35
C LEU A 86 23.26 -11.97 36.17
N GLY A 87 23.12 -13.17 35.62
CA GLY A 87 22.48 -14.29 36.30
C GLY A 87 23.26 -14.68 37.55
N THR A 88 22.60 -14.66 38.71
CA THR A 88 23.17 -15.22 39.94
C THR A 88 22.82 -16.70 40.05
N ALA A 89 23.69 -17.50 40.68
CA ALA A 89 23.54 -18.95 40.83
C ALA A 89 22.25 -19.43 41.56
N LYS A 90 21.39 -18.52 42.03
CA LYS A 90 20.09 -18.86 42.66
C LYS A 90 18.96 -19.14 41.67
N ASN A 91 19.11 -18.83 40.38
CA ASN A 91 18.09 -19.06 39.36
C ASN A 91 18.50 -20.11 38.30
N ALA A 92 19.45 -21.01 38.63
CA ALA A 92 19.59 -22.26 37.91
C ALA A 92 18.56 -23.26 38.46
N LYS A 93 17.36 -23.28 37.86
CA LYS A 93 16.38 -24.35 38.00
C LYS A 93 15.86 -24.74 36.63
#